data_AF-O83731-F1
#
_entry.id   AF-O83731-F1
#
_cell.length_a   1.000
_cell.length_b   1.000
_cell.length_c   1.000
_cell.angle_alpha   90.00
_cell.angle_beta   90.00
_cell.angle_gamma   90.00
#
_symmetry.space_group_name_H-M   'P 1'
#
loop_
_entity.id
_entity.type
_entity.pdbx_description
1 polymer ?
#
loop_
_entity_poly.entity_id
_entity_poly.type
_entity_poly.pdbx_seq_one_letter_code
_entity_poly.pdbx_strand_id
1 'polypeptide(L)'
;MHLKKALCPALCTFLIHLCLHAGERTVPVDIFLMIDKSRSMQEPGKFSSLHRWVRDEFVSSMTIQGDWITVYQFYEKPEELITLTLRSEQDRDKIISVVDSIVPNGRYTDIGRALDTVWEIQEKRKDNNRHKVLLLVTDLEHDAPLTSKYRGKQRSFQSPYLVRARRVKHDNWYEITLDMAVHDRVAHTARELYRSIAAAHSKRPTPTPPAKESSPRYTPSLD
;
A
#
# COMPACT_ATOMS: atom_id res chain seq x y z
N MET A 1 40.08 57.51 10.92
CA MET A 1 39.75 56.25 11.62
C MET A 1 38.46 55.72 11.03
N HIS A 2 38.56 54.94 9.95
CA HIS A 2 37.47 54.74 8.98
C HIS A 2 36.73 53.41 9.19
N LEU A 3 35.39 53.53 9.19
CA LEU A 3 34.43 52.61 8.59
C LEU A 3 34.46 51.14 9.06
N LYS A 4 34.01 50.90 10.30
CA LYS A 4 33.55 49.58 10.75
C LYS A 4 32.02 49.61 10.85
N LYS A 5 31.37 48.51 10.42
CA LYS A 5 29.98 48.10 10.75
C LYS A 5 28.85 48.60 9.81
N ALA A 6 28.76 48.08 8.59
CA ALA A 6 27.50 48.15 7.83
C ALA A 6 27.22 46.92 6.93
N LEU A 7 28.05 45.87 6.98
CA LEU A 7 28.00 44.75 6.03
C LEU A 7 27.37 43.49 6.64
N CYS A 8 26.21 43.59 7.29
CA CYS A 8 25.57 42.44 7.95
C CYS A 8 24.03 42.25 7.76
N PRO A 9 23.22 43.20 7.24
CA PRO A 9 21.80 42.89 7.05
C PRO A 9 21.49 42.13 5.75
N ALA A 10 22.29 42.32 4.70
CA ALA A 10 22.05 41.70 3.38
C ALA A 10 22.42 40.21 3.31
N LEU A 11 23.38 39.77 4.13
CA LEU A 11 23.79 38.36 4.18
C LEU A 11 22.78 37.51 4.97
N CYS A 12 22.17 38.10 6.01
CA CYS A 12 21.11 37.44 6.78
C CYS A 12 19.82 37.25 5.97
N THR A 13 19.43 38.22 5.13
CA THR A 13 18.25 38.05 4.26
C THR A 13 18.45 36.97 3.20
N PHE A 14 19.66 36.84 2.63
CA PHE A 14 19.96 35.77 1.66
C PHE A 14 19.90 34.37 2.28
N LEU A 15 20.39 34.19 3.50
CA LEU A 15 20.34 32.92 4.24
C LEU A 15 18.92 32.52 4.66
N ILE A 16 18.04 33.49 4.95
CA ILE A 16 16.64 33.21 5.31
C ILE A 16 15.85 32.65 4.11
N HIS A 17 16.13 33.12 2.88
CA HIS A 17 15.46 32.60 1.68
C HIS A 17 15.85 31.16 1.33
N LEU A 18 17.07 30.73 1.66
CA LEU A 18 17.55 29.35 1.43
C LEU A 18 16.95 28.33 2.42
N CYS A 19 16.55 28.76 3.62
CA CYS A 19 15.93 27.88 4.62
C CYS A 19 14.40 27.72 4.43
N LEU A 20 13.78 28.49 3.52
CA LEU A 20 12.33 28.47 3.31
C LEU A 20 11.84 27.34 2.39
N HIS A 21 12.71 26.48 1.87
CA HIS A 21 12.33 25.32 1.05
C HIS A 21 12.47 23.99 1.81
N ALA A 22 12.40 24.04 3.15
CA ALA A 22 12.50 22.87 4.00
C ALA A 22 11.20 22.05 3.96
N GLY A 23 11.18 21.01 3.11
CA GLY A 23 10.26 19.86 3.27
C GLY A 23 9.32 19.57 2.10
N GLU A 24 9.27 20.39 1.05
CA GLU A 24 8.40 20.11 -0.09
C GLU A 24 9.00 19.06 -1.02
N ARG A 25 8.17 18.10 -1.45
CA ARG A 25 8.58 17.07 -2.41
C ARG A 25 8.84 17.71 -3.77
N THR A 26 10.03 17.50 -4.31
CA THR A 26 10.43 18.02 -5.64
C THR A 26 10.49 16.95 -6.72
N VAL A 27 10.44 15.67 -6.35
CA VAL A 27 10.56 14.53 -7.29
C VAL A 27 9.17 13.98 -7.62
N PRO A 28 8.76 14.00 -8.89
CA PRO A 28 7.49 13.41 -9.30
C PRO A 28 7.46 11.89 -9.17
N VAL A 29 6.31 11.34 -8.80
CA VAL A 29 6.13 9.89 -8.56
C VAL A 29 4.97 9.33 -9.38
N ASP A 30 4.86 8.00 -9.42
CA ASP A 30 3.69 7.29 -9.93
C ASP A 30 2.77 6.95 -8.74
N ILE A 31 1.54 7.46 -8.75
CA ILE A 31 0.57 7.29 -7.66
C ILE A 31 -0.61 6.46 -8.14
N PHE A 32 -0.88 5.38 -7.41
CA PHE A 32 -2.07 4.57 -7.54
C PHE A 32 -3.03 4.93 -6.40
N LEU A 33 -4.03 5.77 -6.68
CA LEU A 33 -5.07 6.11 -5.70
C LEU A 33 -6.20 5.08 -5.80
N MET A 34 -6.41 4.28 -4.76
CA MET A 34 -7.49 3.30 -4.67
C MET A 34 -8.52 3.71 -3.64
N ILE A 35 -9.74 3.99 -4.12
CA ILE A 35 -10.84 4.45 -3.29
C ILE A 35 -11.83 3.31 -3.08
N ASP A 36 -12.01 2.94 -1.82
CA ASP A 36 -13.05 2.00 -1.42
C ASP A 36 -14.43 2.64 -1.60
N LYS A 37 -15.27 1.99 -2.42
CA LYS A 37 -16.66 2.40 -2.65
C LYS A 37 -17.65 1.34 -2.17
N SER A 38 -17.26 0.46 -1.26
CA SER A 38 -18.15 -0.53 -0.66
C SER A 38 -19.27 0.11 0.15
N ARG A 39 -20.31 -0.67 0.45
CA ARG A 39 -21.47 -0.21 1.23
C ARG A 39 -21.12 0.17 2.67
N SER A 40 -20.08 -0.43 3.28
CA SER A 40 -19.66 -0.07 4.63
C SER A 40 -19.16 1.38 4.70
N MET A 41 -18.68 1.94 3.58
CA MET A 41 -18.31 3.35 3.46
C MET A 41 -19.50 4.32 3.48
N GLN A 42 -20.75 3.84 3.34
CA GLN A 42 -21.96 4.66 3.51
C GLN A 42 -22.22 5.06 4.96
N GLU A 43 -21.57 4.41 5.93
CA GLU A 43 -21.74 4.77 7.33
C GLU A 43 -21.44 6.27 7.55
N PRO A 44 -22.24 6.96 8.39
CA PRO A 44 -22.14 8.41 8.55
C PRO A 44 -20.70 8.87 8.82
N GLY A 45 -20.24 9.81 8.01
CA GLY A 45 -18.92 10.44 8.14
C GLY A 45 -17.77 9.71 7.45
N LYS A 46 -17.87 8.41 7.10
CA LYS A 46 -16.77 7.69 6.44
C LYS A 46 -16.45 8.27 5.07
N PHE A 47 -17.35 8.10 4.10
CA PHE A 47 -17.07 8.50 2.73
C PHE A 47 -16.95 10.02 2.56
N SER A 48 -17.73 10.82 3.29
CA SER A 48 -17.64 12.29 3.20
C SER A 48 -16.33 12.86 3.74
N SER A 49 -15.79 12.28 4.83
CA SER A 49 -14.46 12.63 5.38
C SER A 49 -13.35 12.21 4.42
N LEU A 50 -13.40 10.96 3.93
CA LEU A 50 -12.47 10.46 2.91
C LEU A 50 -12.47 11.33 1.66
N HIS A 51 -13.65 11.63 1.13
CA HIS A 51 -13.85 12.45 -0.05
C HIS A 51 -13.20 13.82 0.09
N ARG A 52 -13.45 14.49 1.22
CA ARG A 52 -12.83 15.79 1.53
C ARG A 52 -11.32 15.68 1.61
N TRP A 53 -10.80 14.68 2.32
CA TRP A 53 -9.36 14.48 2.44
C TRP A 53 -8.69 14.23 1.08
N VAL A 54 -9.28 13.38 0.24
CA VAL A 54 -8.74 13.11 -1.11
C VAL A 54 -8.68 14.40 -1.92
N ARG A 55 -9.73 15.22 -1.90
CA ARG A 55 -9.78 16.48 -2.64
C ARG A 55 -8.82 17.54 -2.11
N ASP A 56 -8.96 17.89 -0.84
CA ASP A 56 -8.42 19.11 -0.26
C ASP A 56 -6.97 18.89 0.22
N GLU A 57 -6.69 17.72 0.77
CA GLU A 57 -5.37 17.39 1.31
C GLU A 57 -4.53 16.71 0.23
N PHE A 58 -4.99 15.58 -0.31
CA PHE A 58 -4.18 14.81 -1.24
C PHE A 58 -4.04 15.49 -2.62
N VAL A 59 -5.13 15.66 -3.36
CA VAL A 59 -5.07 16.19 -4.73
C VAL A 59 -4.63 17.64 -4.74
N SER A 60 -5.15 18.49 -3.86
CA SER A 60 -4.83 19.93 -3.90
C SER A 60 -3.48 20.26 -3.27
N SER A 61 -3.06 19.58 -2.19
CA SER A 61 -1.89 20.00 -1.40
C SER A 61 -0.68 19.06 -1.48
N MET A 62 -0.87 17.75 -1.70
CA MET A 62 0.25 16.78 -1.68
C MET A 62 0.80 16.42 -3.07
N THR A 63 -0.02 16.54 -4.11
CA THR A 63 0.43 16.24 -5.48
C THR A 63 1.18 17.42 -6.09
N ILE A 64 2.18 17.12 -6.93
CA ILE A 64 3.02 18.12 -7.60
C ILE A 64 2.98 17.91 -9.11
N GLN A 65 3.38 18.93 -9.86
CA GLN A 65 3.51 18.82 -11.31
C GLN A 65 4.48 17.70 -11.69
N GLY A 66 4.10 16.92 -12.70
CA GLY A 66 4.83 15.77 -13.20
C GLY A 66 4.44 14.45 -12.53
N ASP A 67 3.61 14.43 -11.49
CA ASP A 67 3.09 13.17 -10.93
C ASP A 67 2.25 12.45 -11.99
N TRP A 68 2.46 11.14 -12.10
CA TRP A 68 1.58 10.29 -12.88
C TRP A 68 0.58 9.69 -11.90
N ILE A 69 -0.71 9.96 -12.08
CA ILE A 69 -1.75 9.55 -11.14
C ILE A 69 -2.78 8.72 -11.89
N THR A 70 -3.09 7.56 -11.32
CA THR A 70 -4.23 6.74 -11.71
C THR A 70 -5.17 6.60 -10.54
N VAL A 71 -6.45 6.86 -10.77
CA VAL A 71 -7.51 6.73 -9.76
C VAL A 71 -8.34 5.50 -10.07
N TYR A 72 -8.43 4.62 -9.09
CA TYR A 72 -9.29 3.45 -9.10
C TYR A 72 -10.39 3.61 -8.06
N GLN A 73 -11.60 3.18 -8.40
CA GLN A 73 -12.59 2.79 -7.40
C GLN A 73 -12.62 1.27 -7.28
N PHE A 74 -12.92 0.72 -6.10
CA PHE A 74 -13.08 -0.72 -5.96
C PHE A 74 -14.12 -1.12 -4.90
N TYR A 75 -14.71 -2.29 -5.12
CA TYR A 75 -15.55 -3.00 -4.16
C TYR A 75 -15.45 -4.52 -4.43
N GLU A 76 -15.47 -4.94 -5.70
CA GLU A 76 -15.19 -6.32 -6.11
C GLU A 76 -14.03 -6.38 -7.10
N LYS A 77 -14.18 -5.70 -8.24
CA LYS A 77 -13.15 -5.54 -9.26
C LYS A 77 -12.74 -4.07 -9.28
N PRO A 78 -11.44 -3.74 -9.20
CA PRO A 78 -11.00 -2.36 -9.38
C PRO A 78 -11.34 -1.86 -10.77
N GLU A 79 -11.83 -0.63 -10.83
CA GLU A 79 -12.20 0.07 -12.06
C GLU A 79 -11.36 1.34 -12.15
N GLU A 80 -10.62 1.49 -13.25
CA GLU A 80 -9.87 2.71 -13.54
C GLU A 80 -10.84 3.82 -13.94
N LEU A 81 -10.76 4.94 -13.25
CA LEU A 81 -11.60 6.11 -13.52
C LEU A 81 -10.88 7.16 -14.36
N ILE A 82 -9.60 7.40 -14.05
CA ILE A 82 -8.76 8.34 -14.79
C ILE A 82 -7.28 8.01 -14.59
N THR A 83 -6.50 8.20 -15.65
CA THR A 83 -5.04 8.15 -15.64
C THR A 83 -4.49 9.38 -16.35
N LEU A 84 -3.64 10.16 -15.68
CA LEU A 84 -2.99 11.32 -16.30
C LEU A 84 -1.63 11.62 -15.66
N THR A 85 -0.87 12.50 -16.32
CA THR A 85 0.28 13.17 -15.69
C THR A 85 -0.15 14.59 -15.34
N LEU A 86 -0.02 14.98 -14.07
CA LEU A 86 -0.38 16.32 -13.61
C LEU A 86 0.51 17.37 -14.28
N ARG A 87 -0.06 18.21 -15.13
CA ARG A 87 0.67 19.30 -15.81
C ARG A 87 0.15 20.68 -15.41
N SER A 88 -1.07 20.74 -14.89
CA SER A 88 -1.78 21.98 -14.59
C SER A 88 -2.85 21.79 -13.53
N GLU A 89 -3.37 22.90 -13.01
CA GLU A 89 -4.54 22.90 -12.12
C GLU A 89 -5.78 22.29 -12.78
N GLN A 90 -5.93 22.43 -14.10
CA GLN A 90 -7.02 21.77 -14.85
C GLN A 90 -6.95 20.24 -14.77
N ASP A 91 -5.76 19.66 -14.62
CA ASP A 91 -5.63 18.21 -14.42
C ASP A 91 -6.01 17.81 -12.99
N ARG A 92 -5.76 18.68 -12.00
CA ARG A 92 -6.27 18.46 -10.63
C ARG A 92 -7.80 18.50 -10.61
N ASP A 93 -8.40 19.47 -11.30
CA ASP A 93 -9.86 19.59 -11.41
C ASP A 93 -10.50 18.34 -12.02
N LYS A 94 -9.86 17.72 -13.03
CA LYS A 94 -10.33 16.45 -13.60
C LYS A 94 -10.30 15.31 -12.57
N ILE A 95 -9.22 15.20 -11.79
CA ILE A 95 -9.13 14.18 -10.73
C ILE A 95 -10.21 14.43 -9.68
N ILE A 96 -10.37 15.67 -9.24
CA ILE A 96 -11.38 16.09 -8.26
C ILE A 96 -12.79 15.74 -8.76
N SER A 97 -13.12 16.06 -10.02
CA SER A 97 -14.42 15.73 -10.61
C SER A 97 -14.68 14.22 -10.70
N VAL A 98 -13.64 13.43 -10.94
CA VAL A 98 -13.73 11.96 -10.91
C VAL A 98 -13.99 11.47 -9.50
N VAL A 99 -13.28 12.00 -8.49
CA VAL A 99 -13.48 11.67 -7.08
C VAL A 99 -14.90 12.02 -6.62
N ASP A 100 -15.43 13.17 -7.04
CA ASP A 100 -16.82 13.60 -6.78
C ASP A 100 -17.88 12.64 -7.31
N SER A 101 -17.57 11.96 -8.41
CA SER A 101 -18.51 11.02 -9.05
C SER A 101 -18.61 9.67 -8.34
N ILE A 102 -17.71 9.38 -7.39
CA ILE A 102 -17.67 8.08 -6.71
C ILE A 102 -18.82 8.00 -5.71
N VAL A 103 -19.70 7.02 -5.91
CA VAL A 103 -20.77 6.68 -4.97
C VAL A 103 -20.39 5.40 -4.20
N PRO A 104 -20.40 5.39 -2.85
CA PRO A 104 -20.05 4.22 -2.04
C PRO A 104 -21.17 3.17 -2.01
N ASN A 105 -21.48 2.51 -3.13
CA ASN A 105 -22.62 1.59 -3.27
C ASN A 105 -22.25 0.13 -3.56
N GLY A 106 -20.97 -0.20 -3.52
CA GLY A 106 -20.41 -1.51 -3.86
C GLY A 106 -20.81 -2.60 -2.87
N ARG A 107 -21.24 -3.77 -3.38
CA ARG A 107 -21.76 -4.85 -2.54
C ARG A 107 -20.70 -5.55 -1.67
N TYR A 108 -19.46 -5.57 -2.15
CA TYR A 108 -18.35 -6.32 -1.59
C TYR A 108 -17.19 -5.39 -1.24
N THR A 109 -16.16 -5.92 -0.58
CA THR A 109 -14.88 -5.22 -0.41
C THR A 109 -13.73 -6.20 -0.59
N ASP A 110 -13.17 -6.28 -1.80
CA ASP A 110 -12.07 -7.18 -2.14
C ASP A 110 -10.71 -6.45 -2.21
N ILE A 111 -10.18 -6.11 -1.04
CA ILE A 111 -8.86 -5.46 -0.89
C ILE A 111 -7.75 -6.33 -1.51
N GLY A 112 -7.82 -7.65 -1.40
CA GLY A 112 -6.80 -8.52 -1.98
C GLY A 112 -6.72 -8.41 -3.50
N ARG A 113 -7.88 -8.43 -4.19
CA ARG A 113 -7.92 -8.21 -5.65
C ARG A 113 -7.55 -6.78 -6.04
N ALA A 114 -7.91 -5.81 -5.19
CA ALA A 114 -7.48 -4.43 -5.37
C ALA A 114 -5.96 -4.30 -5.43
N LEU A 115 -5.28 -4.89 -4.45
CA LEU A 115 -3.83 -4.89 -4.42
C LEU A 115 -3.22 -5.69 -5.59
N ASP A 116 -3.78 -6.87 -5.94
CA ASP A 116 -3.35 -7.67 -7.12
C ASP A 116 -3.36 -6.85 -8.40
N THR A 117 -4.43 -6.07 -8.62
CA THR A 117 -4.56 -5.23 -9.82
C THR A 117 -3.48 -4.17 -9.88
N VAL A 118 -3.17 -3.51 -8.76
CA VAL A 118 -2.11 -2.48 -8.72
C VAL A 118 -0.75 -3.07 -9.03
N TRP A 119 -0.44 -4.29 -8.56
CA TRP A 119 0.83 -4.95 -8.90
C TRP A 119 0.93 -5.25 -10.40
N GLU A 120 -0.14 -5.72 -11.02
CA GLU A 120 -0.17 -5.95 -12.47
C GLU A 120 0.08 -4.66 -13.27
N ILE A 121 -0.42 -3.52 -12.79
CA ILE A 121 -0.24 -2.23 -13.47
C ILE A 121 1.16 -1.67 -13.21
N GLN A 122 1.66 -1.77 -11.97
CA GLN A 122 3.03 -1.38 -11.64
C GLN A 122 4.05 -2.12 -12.51
N GLU A 123 3.86 -3.43 -12.73
CA GLU A 123 4.79 -4.24 -13.52
C GLU A 123 4.89 -3.73 -14.96
N LYS A 124 3.79 -3.23 -15.53
CA LYS A 124 3.78 -2.56 -16.85
C LYS A 124 4.55 -1.23 -16.87
N ARG A 125 4.84 -0.66 -15.70
CA ARG A 125 5.54 0.63 -15.53
C ARG A 125 6.90 0.48 -14.85
N LYS A 126 7.39 -0.73 -14.64
CA LYS A 126 8.64 -0.97 -13.89
C LYS A 126 9.85 -0.25 -14.50
N ASP A 127 9.89 -0.13 -15.83
CA ASP A 127 11.06 0.38 -16.58
C ASP A 127 11.15 1.91 -16.63
N ASN A 128 10.21 2.66 -16.03
CA ASN A 128 10.24 4.12 -16.07
C ASN A 128 11.15 4.76 -15.01
N ASN A 129 11.80 3.98 -14.13
CA ASN A 129 12.65 4.43 -13.03
C ASN A 129 12.00 5.44 -12.05
N ARG A 130 10.67 5.53 -12.03
CA ARG A 130 9.93 6.39 -11.10
C ARG A 130 9.55 5.62 -9.84
N HIS A 131 9.65 6.30 -8.71
CA HIS A 131 9.11 5.81 -7.44
C HIS A 131 7.60 5.63 -7.55
N LYS A 132 7.09 4.54 -6.98
CA LYS A 132 5.69 4.11 -7.12
C LYS A 132 5.06 4.00 -5.74
N VAL A 133 3.94 4.70 -5.57
CA VAL A 133 3.21 4.76 -4.30
C VAL A 133 1.79 4.31 -4.53
N LEU A 134 1.34 3.34 -3.74
CA LEU A 134 -0.07 3.00 -3.63
C LEU A 134 -0.65 3.76 -2.44
N LEU A 135 -1.73 4.49 -2.67
CA LEU A 135 -2.56 5.14 -1.68
C LEU A 135 -3.92 4.46 -1.66
N LEU A 136 -4.15 3.61 -0.67
CA LEU A 136 -5.41 2.91 -0.45
C LEU A 136 -6.21 3.63 0.65
N VAL A 137 -7.42 4.08 0.31
CA VAL A 137 -8.33 4.74 1.25
C VAL A 137 -9.60 3.89 1.44
N THR A 138 -9.78 3.35 2.64
CA THR A 138 -10.76 2.29 2.97
C THR A 138 -11.04 2.25 4.47
N ASP A 139 -12.15 1.65 4.91
CA ASP A 139 -12.38 1.32 6.32
C ASP A 139 -11.72 0.01 6.78
N LEU A 140 -10.97 -0.66 5.89
CA LEU A 140 -10.29 -1.95 6.09
C LEU A 140 -11.22 -3.16 6.25
N GLU A 141 -12.54 -2.99 6.16
CA GLU A 141 -13.47 -4.11 6.21
C GLU A 141 -13.38 -4.91 4.90
N HIS A 142 -13.07 -6.19 5.02
CA HIS A 142 -12.97 -7.09 3.88
C HIS A 142 -14.21 -7.98 3.81
N ASP A 143 -14.88 -7.99 2.67
CA ASP A 143 -16.04 -8.84 2.40
C ASP A 143 -16.00 -9.24 0.92
N ALA A 144 -15.05 -10.12 0.56
CA ALA A 144 -14.84 -10.54 -0.81
C ALA A 144 -15.82 -11.64 -1.23
N PRO A 145 -16.32 -11.62 -2.48
CA PRO A 145 -17.24 -12.62 -2.98
C PRO A 145 -16.61 -14.00 -3.02
N LEU A 146 -17.44 -15.06 -3.03
CA LEU A 146 -16.99 -16.45 -3.06
C LEU A 146 -16.12 -16.79 -4.28
N THR A 147 -16.26 -16.03 -5.37
CA THR A 147 -15.46 -16.14 -6.59
C THR A 147 -14.03 -15.61 -6.44
N SER A 148 -13.72 -14.90 -5.36
CA SER A 148 -12.40 -14.33 -5.13
C SER A 148 -11.41 -15.35 -4.55
N LYS A 149 -10.13 -15.21 -4.97
CA LYS A 149 -9.00 -15.86 -4.30
C LYS A 149 -8.93 -15.45 -2.82
N TYR A 150 -9.38 -14.25 -2.50
CA TYR A 150 -9.41 -13.69 -1.14
C TYR A 150 -10.77 -13.84 -0.46
N ARG A 151 -11.65 -14.70 -0.98
CA ARG A 151 -13.02 -14.89 -0.48
C ARG A 151 -13.12 -14.92 1.04
N GLY A 152 -14.20 -14.34 1.55
CA GLY A 152 -14.54 -14.37 2.97
C GLY A 152 -14.63 -12.98 3.56
N LYS A 153 -15.01 -12.96 4.84
CA LYS A 153 -15.24 -11.72 5.59
C LYS A 153 -14.22 -11.58 6.71
N GLN A 154 -13.57 -10.42 6.78
CA GLN A 154 -12.65 -10.06 7.85
C GLN A 154 -12.96 -8.63 8.31
N ARG A 155 -13.06 -8.42 9.62
CA ARG A 155 -13.27 -7.08 10.19
C ARG A 155 -12.12 -6.11 9.91
N SER A 156 -10.92 -6.65 9.68
CA SER A 156 -9.76 -5.88 9.26
C SER A 156 -8.91 -6.79 8.38
N PHE A 157 -8.69 -6.38 7.13
CA PHE A 157 -7.85 -7.14 6.20
C PHE A 157 -6.39 -7.16 6.67
N GLN A 158 -5.88 -8.36 6.92
CA GLN A 158 -4.46 -8.56 7.22
C GLN A 158 -3.78 -9.19 6.01
N SER A 159 -2.73 -8.53 5.53
CA SER A 159 -1.93 -9.02 4.42
C SER A 159 -0.44 -8.74 4.68
N PRO A 160 0.47 -9.66 4.34
CA PRO A 160 1.91 -9.42 4.40
C PRO A 160 2.34 -8.13 3.69
N TYR A 161 1.58 -7.73 2.67
CA TYR A 161 1.81 -6.52 1.90
C TYR A 161 1.51 -5.25 2.69
N LEU A 162 0.51 -5.30 3.58
CA LEU A 162 0.14 -4.18 4.45
C LEU A 162 1.01 -4.06 5.70
N VAL A 163 1.83 -5.08 6.03
CA VAL A 163 2.69 -5.08 7.23
C VAL A 163 3.69 -3.91 7.23
N ARG A 164 4.15 -3.51 6.03
CA ARG A 164 5.09 -2.40 5.86
C ARG A 164 4.43 -1.12 5.34
N ALA A 165 3.11 -1.11 5.27
CA ALA A 165 2.36 0.08 4.89
C ALA A 165 2.37 1.09 6.04
N ARG A 166 2.50 2.38 5.70
CA ARG A 166 2.15 3.45 6.61
C ARG A 166 0.63 3.50 6.69
N ARG A 167 0.09 3.52 7.91
CA ARG A 167 -1.36 3.60 8.15
C ARG A 167 -1.65 4.85 8.98
N VAL A 168 -2.49 5.73 8.47
CA VAL A 168 -3.05 6.86 9.20
C VAL A 168 -4.53 6.60 9.37
N LYS A 169 -4.97 6.56 10.63
CA LYS A 169 -6.39 6.48 10.95
C LYS A 169 -6.96 7.90 10.91
N HIS A 170 -7.99 8.09 10.10
CA HIS A 170 -8.89 9.24 10.14
C HIS A 170 -10.08 8.88 11.02
N ASP A 171 -11.24 9.52 10.88
CA ASP A 171 -12.41 9.26 11.74
C ASP A 171 -12.75 7.75 11.85
N ASN A 172 -13.34 7.20 10.79
CA ASN A 172 -13.81 5.81 10.70
C ASN A 172 -13.25 5.10 9.45
N TRP A 173 -12.16 5.62 8.90
CA TRP A 173 -11.48 5.09 7.73
C TRP A 173 -9.96 5.28 7.84
N TYR A 174 -9.21 4.65 6.95
CA TYR A 174 -7.76 4.61 6.95
C TYR A 174 -7.18 5.06 5.63
N GLU A 175 -6.15 5.88 5.72
CA GLU A 175 -5.20 6.16 4.66
C GLU A 175 -4.03 5.17 4.79
N ILE A 176 -3.80 4.39 3.74
CA ILE A 176 -2.80 3.33 3.74
C ILE A 176 -1.85 3.58 2.58
N THR A 177 -0.61 3.95 2.91
CA THR A 177 0.44 4.24 1.93
C THR A 177 1.42 3.08 1.84
N LEU A 178 1.59 2.52 0.65
CA LEU A 178 2.59 1.50 0.36
C LEU A 178 3.62 2.05 -0.62
N ASP A 179 4.89 1.99 -0.22
CA ASP A 179 6.01 2.07 -1.16
C ASP A 179 6.06 0.75 -1.93
N MET A 180 5.82 0.83 -3.23
CA MET A 180 5.72 -0.35 -4.06
C MET A 180 7.06 -1.05 -4.28
N ALA A 181 8.20 -0.38 -4.03
CA ALA A 181 9.51 -1.02 -4.00
C ALA A 181 9.74 -1.87 -2.74
N VAL A 182 9.00 -1.61 -1.65
CA VAL A 182 9.04 -2.44 -0.44
C VAL A 182 8.36 -3.80 -0.69
N HIS A 183 7.34 -3.85 -1.54
CA HIS A 183 6.66 -5.09 -1.86
C HIS A 183 7.56 -6.08 -2.59
N ASP A 184 8.36 -5.63 -3.57
CA ASP A 184 9.30 -6.51 -4.28
C ASP A 184 10.22 -7.24 -3.32
N ARG A 185 10.67 -6.54 -2.26
CA ARG A 185 11.46 -7.13 -1.18
C ARG A 185 10.65 -8.13 -0.35
N VAL A 186 9.41 -7.82 0.03
CA VAL A 186 8.56 -8.75 0.81
C VAL A 186 8.23 -10.01 0.01
N ALA A 187 7.81 -9.86 -1.24
CA ALA A 187 7.49 -10.97 -2.13
C ALA A 187 8.73 -11.83 -2.43
N HIS A 188 9.88 -11.19 -2.72
CA HIS A 188 11.14 -11.90 -2.90
C HIS A 188 11.56 -12.65 -1.63
N THR A 189 11.53 -11.99 -0.47
CA THR A 189 11.87 -12.62 0.83
C THR A 189 10.94 -13.80 1.14
N ALA A 190 9.64 -13.67 0.89
CA ALA A 190 8.69 -14.76 1.10
C ALA A 190 8.97 -15.94 0.16
N ARG A 191 9.24 -15.70 -1.13
CA ARG A 191 9.59 -16.77 -2.09
C ARG A 191 10.88 -17.49 -1.70
N GLU A 192 11.91 -16.76 -1.29
CA GLU A 192 13.18 -17.34 -0.83
C GLU A 192 13.00 -18.15 0.47
N LEU A 193 12.14 -17.69 1.39
CA LEU A 193 11.78 -18.45 2.59
C LEU A 193 11.02 -19.74 2.24
N TYR A 194 10.03 -19.69 1.34
CA TYR A 194 9.32 -20.89 0.89
C TYR A 194 10.25 -21.88 0.18
N ARG A 195 11.15 -21.40 -0.67
CA ARG A 195 12.16 -22.23 -1.34
C ARG A 195 13.12 -22.89 -0.35
N SER A 196 13.57 -22.16 0.67
CA SER A 196 14.46 -22.71 1.69
C SER A 196 13.76 -23.76 2.57
N ILE A 197 12.49 -23.54 2.95
CA ILE A 197 11.67 -24.52 3.67
C ILE A 197 11.43 -25.77 2.82
N ALA A 198 11.07 -25.60 1.54
CA ALA A 198 10.86 -26.73 0.62
C ALA A 198 12.15 -27.55 0.40
N ALA A 199 13.30 -26.87 0.25
CA ALA A 199 14.59 -27.52 0.12
C ALA A 199 15.07 -28.20 1.41
N ALA A 200 14.74 -27.65 2.58
CA ALA A 200 15.02 -28.28 3.87
C ALA A 200 14.16 -29.54 4.08
N HIS A 201 12.91 -29.54 3.62
CA HIS A 201 12.04 -30.72 3.67
C HIS A 201 12.48 -31.81 2.70
N SER A 202 12.99 -31.48 1.50
CA SER A 202 13.48 -32.49 0.54
C SER A 202 14.84 -33.11 0.92
N LYS A 203 15.61 -32.47 1.81
CA LYS A 203 16.92 -32.97 2.30
C LYS A 203 16.84 -33.78 3.59
N ARG A 204 15.67 -33.96 4.21
CA ARG A 204 15.57 -34.86 5.38
C ARG A 204 15.83 -36.30 4.91
N PRO A 205 16.86 -36.99 5.42
CA PRO A 205 17.04 -38.41 5.14
C PRO A 205 15.78 -39.15 5.61
N THR A 206 15.24 -40.04 4.78
CA THR A 206 14.28 -41.04 5.25
C THR A 206 14.87 -41.73 6.48
N PRO A 207 14.14 -41.80 7.61
CA PRO A 207 14.67 -42.44 8.81
C PRO A 207 15.03 -43.89 8.47
N THR A 208 16.31 -44.25 8.66
CA THR A 208 16.75 -45.65 8.61
C THR A 208 15.92 -46.43 9.62
N PRO A 209 15.23 -47.53 9.23
CA PRO A 209 14.44 -48.31 10.16
C PRO A 209 15.37 -48.85 11.26
N PRO A 210 14.94 -48.85 12.54
CA PRO A 210 15.77 -49.34 13.63
C PRO A 210 16.13 -50.82 13.39
N ALA A 211 17.40 -51.15 13.64
CA ALA A 211 17.88 -52.53 13.59
C ALA A 211 17.05 -53.39 14.57
N LYS A 212 16.61 -54.57 14.13
CA LYS A 212 15.93 -55.56 14.98
C LYS A 212 16.91 -56.01 16.07
N GLU A 213 16.76 -55.48 17.28
CA GLU A 213 17.49 -56.00 18.44
C GLU A 213 16.68 -57.14 19.08
N SER A 214 17.36 -58.25 19.29
CA SER A 214 16.84 -59.55 19.70
C SER A 214 16.09 -59.52 21.05
N SER A 215 14.90 -60.10 21.10
CA SER A 215 14.10 -60.24 22.32
C SER A 215 14.81 -61.10 23.39
N PRO A 216 14.85 -60.67 24.66
CA PRO A 216 15.28 -61.54 25.75
C PRO A 216 14.24 -62.64 26.00
N ARG A 217 14.72 -63.88 26.20
CA ARG A 217 13.91 -65.05 26.59
C ARG A 217 13.34 -64.86 27.99
N TYR A 218 12.04 -65.13 28.13
CA TYR A 218 11.37 -65.31 29.41
C TYR A 218 11.78 -66.66 30.03
N THR A 219 12.15 -66.68 31.31
CA THR A 219 12.21 -67.89 32.14
C THR A 219 11.26 -67.70 33.32
N PRO A 220 10.30 -68.63 33.58
CA PRO A 220 9.29 -68.45 34.62
C PRO A 220 9.85 -68.73 36.01
N SER A 221 9.43 -67.94 37.01
CA SER A 221 9.64 -68.23 38.42
C SER A 221 8.58 -69.21 38.93
N LEU A 222 9.04 -70.28 39.59
CA LEU A 222 8.24 -71.22 40.36
C LEU A 222 7.80 -70.57 41.68
N ASP A 223 6.49 -70.52 41.93
CA ASP A 223 5.78 -70.86 43.17
C ASP A 223 4.27 -70.90 42.88
#